data_AF-A0A9P0G6M2-F1
#
_entry.id   AF-A0A9P0G6M2-F1
#
_cell.length_a   1.000
_cell.length_b   1.000
_cell.length_c   1.000
_cell.angle_alpha   90.00
_cell.angle_beta   90.00
_cell.angle_gamma   90.00
#
_symmetry.space_group_name_H-M   'P 1'
#
loop_
_entity.id
_entity.type
_entity.pdbx_description
1 polymer ?
#
loop_
_entity_poly.entity_id
_entity_poly.type
_entity_poly.pdbx_seq_one_letter_code
_entity_poly.pdbx_strand_id
1 'polypeptide(L)'
;MLVEKPKNDKQLAESNPSNIFDLFIDLQQVLFCPTLHHSSVFYQCQLSNYNLDIHDAPSNNAFMMLWNETVAKRGAIEISSCLLRYAKEHFQPLQTGERRQLIIWSDRCVGQNNNWRMITTLKLLVDLNYFTEVHQKFLSTGHSFLPCDRDFSLIEKKKKTMKVFVPLKWMEVIANARESKPFYVLYMQREDFKNLRDLEKALHRNPKFKLTESLWNKISSKDPNTLFTREINS
;
A
#
# COMPACT_ATOMS: atom_id res chain seq x y z
N MET A 1 -9.64 26.13 -5.67
CA MET A 1 -9.79 24.96 -4.77
C MET A 1 -8.54 24.11 -4.92
N LEU A 2 -7.68 24.03 -3.90
CA LEU A 2 -6.34 23.44 -4.02
C LEU A 2 -6.45 21.92 -4.06
N VAL A 3 -6.28 21.33 -5.24
CA VAL A 3 -5.99 19.90 -5.36
C VAL A 3 -4.66 19.66 -4.65
N GLU A 4 -4.69 18.97 -3.50
CA GLU A 4 -3.47 18.62 -2.77
C GLU A 4 -2.58 17.77 -3.68
N LYS A 5 -1.33 18.20 -3.81
CA LYS A 5 -0.35 17.56 -4.68
C LYS A 5 0.55 16.68 -3.82
N PRO A 6 0.88 15.46 -4.26
CA PRO A 6 1.82 14.58 -3.56
C PRO A 6 3.17 15.26 -3.25
N LYS A 7 3.62 16.18 -4.12
CA LYS A 7 4.86 16.94 -3.92
C LYS A 7 4.87 17.78 -2.63
N ASN A 8 3.72 18.32 -2.21
CA ASN A 8 3.64 19.16 -1.02
C ASN A 8 3.74 18.32 0.25
N ASP A 9 3.08 17.16 0.29
CA ASP A 9 3.15 16.26 1.44
C ASP A 9 4.54 15.65 1.58
N LYS A 10 5.20 15.33 0.47
CA LYS A 10 6.60 14.91 0.48
C LYS A 10 7.50 15.96 1.13
N GLN A 11 7.40 17.22 0.71
CA GLN A 11 8.19 18.32 1.30
C GLN A 11 7.87 18.52 2.79
N LEU A 12 6.62 18.37 3.18
CA LEU A 12 6.18 18.47 4.57
C LEU A 12 6.78 17.35 5.43
N ALA A 13 6.80 16.12 4.91
CA ALA A 13 7.39 14.96 5.55
C ALA A 13 8.91 15.06 5.64
N GLU A 14 9.59 15.53 4.59
CA GLU A 14 11.02 15.84 4.60
C GLU A 14 11.38 16.91 5.64
N SER A 15 10.49 17.87 5.87
CA SER A 15 10.68 18.92 6.88
C SER A 15 10.42 18.42 8.31
N ASN A 16 9.67 17.32 8.49
CA ASN A 16 9.28 16.77 9.78
C ASN A 16 9.46 15.23 9.84
N PRO A 17 10.69 14.72 9.62
CA PRO A 17 10.91 13.30 9.36
C PRO A 17 10.59 12.38 10.55
N SER A 18 10.61 12.90 11.78
CA SER A 18 10.28 12.11 12.98
C SER A 18 8.77 11.95 13.20
N ASN A 19 7.96 12.84 12.62
CA ASN A 19 6.55 12.97 12.96
C ASN A 19 5.62 12.67 11.79
N ILE A 20 6.05 12.90 10.54
CA ILE A 20 5.22 12.76 9.36
C ILE A 20 5.85 11.73 8.41
N PHE A 21 5.09 10.68 8.12
CA PHE A 21 5.49 9.60 7.23
C PHE A 21 4.62 9.65 5.99
N ASP A 22 5.23 9.76 4.81
CA ASP A 22 4.55 9.86 3.52
C ASP A 22 4.84 8.62 2.68
N LEU A 23 3.84 7.76 2.54
CA LEU A 23 3.92 6.48 1.87
C LEU A 23 3.10 6.50 0.58
N PHE A 24 3.63 5.85 -0.45
CA PHE A 24 2.93 5.56 -1.69
C PHE A 24 2.71 4.05 -1.77
N ILE A 25 1.49 3.62 -2.05
CA ILE A 25 1.16 2.21 -2.18
C ILE A 25 0.56 1.92 -3.56
N ASP A 26 1.07 0.87 -4.19
CA ASP A 26 0.51 0.38 -5.44
C ASP A 26 0.78 -1.12 -5.63
N LEU A 27 -0.10 -1.79 -6.38
CA LEU A 27 0.02 -3.21 -6.67
C LEU A 27 0.55 -3.43 -8.08
N GLN A 28 1.69 -4.12 -8.19
CA GLN A 28 2.30 -4.43 -9.48
C GLN A 28 1.38 -5.32 -10.35
N GLN A 29 1.55 -5.22 -11.67
CA GLN A 29 1.06 -6.25 -12.59
C GLN A 29 1.55 -7.64 -12.15
N VAL A 30 0.70 -8.66 -12.37
CA VAL A 30 0.98 -10.05 -11.94
C VAL A 30 2.31 -10.54 -12.51
N LEU A 31 3.13 -11.09 -11.63
CA LEU A 31 4.40 -11.74 -11.97
C LEU A 31 4.16 -13.24 -12.13
N PHE A 32 4.31 -13.76 -13.36
CA PHE A 32 4.05 -15.17 -13.65
C PHE A 32 5.29 -16.04 -13.43
N CYS A 33 5.09 -17.23 -12.88
CA CYS A 33 6.13 -18.25 -12.74
C CYS A 33 5.63 -19.61 -13.27
N PRO A 34 6.35 -20.29 -14.16
CA PRO A 34 7.68 -19.95 -14.68
C PRO A 34 7.65 -18.86 -15.77
N THR A 35 8.74 -18.10 -15.90
CA THR A 35 8.95 -17.14 -17.01
C THR A 35 9.54 -17.85 -18.22
N LEU A 36 8.69 -18.47 -19.03
CA LEU A 36 9.08 -19.13 -20.28
C LEU A 36 8.67 -18.26 -21.48
N HIS A 37 9.52 -18.17 -22.49
CA HIS A 37 9.34 -17.29 -23.66
C HIS A 37 8.82 -18.00 -24.92
N HIS A 38 8.31 -19.23 -24.80
CA HIS A 38 7.73 -19.97 -25.92
C HIS A 38 6.20 -19.78 -25.95
N SER A 39 5.63 -19.64 -27.16
CA SER A 39 4.21 -19.35 -27.37
C SER A 39 3.25 -20.38 -26.76
N SER A 40 3.69 -21.61 -26.54
CA SER A 40 2.90 -22.68 -25.90
C SER A 40 2.59 -22.41 -24.43
N VAL A 41 3.39 -21.58 -23.74
CA VAL A 41 3.25 -21.31 -22.30
C VAL A 41 2.04 -20.43 -22.01
N PHE A 42 1.61 -19.61 -22.99
CA PHE A 42 0.38 -18.84 -22.89
C PHE A 42 -0.86 -19.72 -22.66
N TYR A 43 -0.80 -20.98 -23.10
CA TYR A 43 -1.87 -21.97 -22.91
C TYR A 43 -1.70 -22.83 -21.65
N GLN A 44 -0.67 -22.57 -20.84
CA GLN A 44 -0.40 -23.29 -19.60
C GLN A 44 -0.75 -22.43 -18.38
N CYS A 45 -1.23 -23.05 -17.30
CA CYS A 45 -1.46 -22.37 -16.05
C CYS A 45 -0.14 -21.93 -15.42
N GLN A 46 0.17 -20.64 -15.49
CA GLN A 46 1.32 -20.05 -14.80
C GLN A 46 0.91 -19.62 -13.39
N LEU A 47 1.78 -19.85 -12.41
CA LEU A 47 1.54 -19.42 -11.05
C LEU A 47 1.59 -17.90 -10.96
N SER A 48 0.51 -17.31 -10.44
CA SER A 48 0.44 -15.86 -10.20
C SER A 48 1.19 -15.48 -8.92
N ASN A 49 2.12 -14.53 -9.04
CA ASN A 49 2.79 -13.89 -7.91
C ASN A 49 2.37 -12.41 -7.87
N TYR A 50 2.10 -11.91 -6.69
CA TYR A 50 1.60 -10.57 -6.43
C TYR A 50 2.63 -9.81 -5.60
N ASN A 51 2.87 -8.56 -5.98
CA ASN A 51 3.84 -7.69 -5.33
C ASN A 51 3.19 -6.34 -5.05
N LEU A 52 3.03 -5.99 -3.77
CA LEU A 52 2.60 -4.66 -3.35
C LEU A 52 3.83 -3.86 -2.95
N ASP A 53 4.00 -2.69 -3.56
CA ASP A 53 5.04 -1.75 -3.16
C ASP A 53 4.50 -0.78 -2.11
N ILE A 54 5.23 -0.63 -1.02
CA ILE A 54 5.08 0.43 -0.04
C ILE A 54 6.34 1.28 -0.13
N HIS A 55 6.22 2.42 -0.81
CA HIS A 55 7.33 3.34 -1.05
C HIS A 55 7.29 4.49 -0.04
N ASP A 56 8.33 4.60 0.78
CA ASP A 56 8.57 5.72 1.69
C ASP A 56 9.27 6.85 0.93
N ALA A 57 8.51 7.92 0.65
CA ALA A 57 8.94 8.99 -0.25
C ALA A 57 10.06 9.89 0.28
N PRO A 58 10.09 10.26 1.58
CA PRO A 58 11.22 10.95 2.19
C PRO A 58 12.52 10.14 2.14
N SER A 59 12.49 8.87 2.55
CA SER A 59 13.71 8.05 2.61
C SER A 59 14.06 7.40 1.27
N ASN A 60 13.16 7.40 0.29
CA ASN A 60 13.27 6.70 -0.99
C ASN A 60 13.56 5.18 -0.79
N ASN A 61 13.04 4.62 0.31
CA ASN A 61 13.00 3.18 0.56
C ASN A 61 11.74 2.59 -0.08
N ALA A 62 11.86 1.44 -0.72
CA ALA A 62 10.70 0.72 -1.25
C ALA A 62 10.66 -0.68 -0.65
N PHE A 63 9.49 -1.04 -0.11
CA PHE A 63 9.23 -2.28 0.59
C PHE A 63 8.26 -3.10 -0.24
N MET A 64 8.78 -4.18 -0.81
CA MET A 64 8.10 -5.07 -1.74
C MET A 64 7.51 -6.25 -0.98
N MET A 65 6.20 -6.22 -0.79
CA MET A 65 5.44 -7.24 -0.08
C MET A 65 5.00 -8.29 -1.10
N LEU A 66 5.69 -9.44 -1.13
CA LEU A 66 5.53 -10.47 -2.15
C LEU A 66 4.74 -11.66 -1.61
N TRP A 67 3.78 -12.16 -2.38
CA TRP A 67 3.12 -13.45 -2.14
C TRP A 67 2.64 -14.09 -3.44
N ASN A 68 2.05 -15.29 -3.35
CA ASN A 68 1.49 -15.96 -4.53
C ASN A 68 0.05 -16.41 -4.29
N GLU A 69 -0.63 -16.81 -5.35
CA GLU A 69 -2.05 -17.19 -5.33
C GLU A 69 -2.40 -18.41 -4.45
N THR A 70 -1.41 -19.24 -4.07
CA THR A 70 -1.62 -20.33 -3.11
C THR A 70 -1.64 -19.84 -1.66
N VAL A 71 -1.16 -18.61 -1.41
CA VAL A 71 -1.13 -17.98 -0.08
C VAL A 71 -2.40 -17.15 0.12
N ALA A 72 -2.68 -16.20 -0.77
CA ALA A 72 -3.83 -15.32 -0.68
C ALA A 72 -4.21 -14.73 -2.06
N LYS A 73 -5.32 -13.99 -2.13
CA LYS A 73 -5.76 -13.29 -3.34
C LYS A 73 -5.02 -11.94 -3.45
N ARG A 74 -5.63 -10.92 -4.04
CA ARG A 74 -5.02 -9.59 -4.21
C ARG A 74 -6.03 -8.43 -4.06
N GLY A 75 -6.99 -8.61 -3.17
CA GLY A 75 -8.03 -7.62 -2.88
C GLY A 75 -7.69 -6.80 -1.63
N ALA A 76 -8.70 -6.08 -1.14
CA ALA A 76 -8.56 -5.17 0.00
C ALA A 76 -8.02 -5.82 1.29
N ILE A 77 -8.30 -7.11 1.53
CA ILE A 77 -7.78 -7.84 2.69
C ILE A 77 -6.26 -7.93 2.62
N GLU A 78 -5.73 -8.29 1.46
CA GLU A 78 -4.30 -8.45 1.27
C GLU A 78 -3.56 -7.12 1.37
N ILE A 79 -4.10 -6.06 0.73
CA ILE A 79 -3.51 -4.71 0.82
C ILE A 79 -3.52 -4.19 2.26
N SER A 80 -4.67 -4.30 2.95
CA SER A 80 -4.81 -3.92 4.35
C SER A 80 -3.83 -4.67 5.27
N SER A 81 -3.67 -5.97 5.04
CA SER A 81 -2.79 -6.81 5.86
C SER A 81 -1.32 -6.47 5.64
N CYS A 82 -0.92 -6.18 4.40
CA CYS A 82 0.43 -5.71 4.10
C CYS A 82 0.72 -4.38 4.81
N LEU A 83 -0.20 -3.42 4.75
CA LEU A 83 -0.05 -2.14 5.45
C LEU A 83 0.05 -2.32 6.97
N LEU A 84 -0.76 -3.21 7.55
CA LEU A 84 -0.70 -3.53 8.97
C LEU A 84 0.62 -4.20 9.36
N ARG A 85 1.12 -5.12 8.52
CA ARG A 85 2.41 -5.78 8.72
C ARG A 85 3.55 -4.77 8.70
N TYR A 86 3.58 -3.92 7.68
CA TYR A 86 4.53 -2.83 7.53
C TYR A 86 4.52 -1.91 8.77
N ALA A 87 3.33 -1.48 9.21
CA ALA A 87 3.20 -0.61 10.36
C ALA A 87 3.79 -1.25 11.65
N LYS A 88 3.56 -2.55 11.86
CA LYS A 88 4.06 -3.27 13.04
C LYS A 88 5.56 -3.47 13.04
N GLU A 89 6.18 -3.63 11.88
CA GLU A 89 7.63 -3.84 11.77
C GLU A 89 8.42 -2.53 11.87
N HIS A 90 7.87 -1.44 11.35
CA HIS A 90 8.59 -0.16 11.22
C HIS A 90 8.28 0.85 12.31
N PHE A 91 7.19 0.67 13.06
CA PHE A 91 6.77 1.64 14.06
C PHE A 91 6.56 0.98 15.42
N GLN A 92 6.98 1.67 16.47
CA GLN A 92 6.59 1.34 17.84
C GLN A 92 5.33 2.12 18.24
N PRO A 93 4.50 1.59 19.16
CA PRO A 93 3.41 2.35 19.75
C PRO A 93 3.90 3.67 20.34
N LEU A 94 3.09 4.71 20.23
CA LEU A 94 3.43 6.06 20.66
C LEU A 94 3.57 6.15 22.18
N GLN A 95 4.58 6.90 22.61
CA GLN A 95 4.71 7.31 24.00
C GLN A 95 3.80 8.50 24.31
N THR A 96 3.54 8.76 25.59
CA THR A 96 2.69 9.86 26.02
C THR A 96 3.21 11.20 25.50
N GLY A 97 2.37 11.92 24.75
CA GLY A 97 2.69 13.22 24.18
C GLY A 97 3.32 13.17 22.79
N GLU A 98 3.73 12.00 22.30
CA GLU A 98 4.21 11.84 20.94
C GLU A 98 3.08 12.05 19.92
N ARG A 99 3.45 12.59 18.77
CA ARG A 99 2.54 12.74 17.63
C ARG A 99 3.17 12.15 16.40
N ARG A 100 2.41 11.30 15.72
CA ARG A 100 2.83 10.68 14.47
C ARG A 100 1.69 10.68 13.49
N GLN A 101 1.94 11.25 12.32
CA GLN A 101 1.01 11.32 11.22
C GLN A 101 1.49 10.41 10.09
N LEU A 102 0.58 9.61 9.57
CA LEU A 102 0.78 8.80 8.37
C LEU A 102 -0.03 9.38 7.22
N ILE A 103 0.62 9.58 6.07
CA ILE A 103 -0.01 9.96 4.81
C ILE A 103 0.21 8.79 3.85
N ILE A 104 -0.87 8.29 3.26
CA ILE A 104 -0.85 7.19 2.30
C ILE A 104 -1.44 7.69 1.00
N TRP A 105 -0.64 7.67 -0.06
CA TRP A 105 -1.06 7.92 -1.43
C TRP A 105 -1.29 6.60 -2.17
N SER A 106 -2.40 6.51 -2.90
CA SER A 106 -2.75 5.33 -3.68
C SER A 106 -3.61 5.68 -4.89
N ASP A 107 -3.80 4.70 -5.78
CA ASP A 107 -4.86 4.74 -6.78
C ASP A 107 -6.26 4.67 -6.12
N ARG A 108 -7.31 4.87 -6.91
CA ARG A 108 -8.71 4.81 -6.43
C ARG A 108 -9.36 3.45 -6.64
N CYS A 109 -8.59 2.36 -6.73
CA CYS A 109 -9.15 1.05 -6.97
C CYS A 109 -10.09 0.65 -5.83
N VAL A 110 -11.40 0.57 -6.11
CA VAL A 110 -12.43 0.26 -5.09
C VAL A 110 -12.20 -1.13 -4.49
N GLY A 111 -11.77 -2.10 -5.30
CA GLY A 111 -11.51 -3.47 -4.84
C GLY A 111 -10.30 -3.61 -3.91
N GLN A 112 -9.43 -2.60 -3.82
CA GLN A 112 -8.15 -2.65 -3.13
C GLN A 112 -7.99 -1.51 -2.13
N ASN A 113 -7.99 -0.26 -2.61
CA ASN A 113 -7.61 0.92 -1.84
C ASN A 113 -8.82 1.75 -1.36
N ASN A 114 -9.85 1.94 -2.19
CA ASN A 114 -10.98 2.81 -1.84
C ASN A 114 -12.21 2.02 -1.34
N ASN A 115 -12.11 1.44 -0.14
CA ASN A 115 -13.17 0.65 0.48
C ASN A 115 -13.13 0.72 2.02
N TRP A 116 -14.23 0.29 2.65
CA TRP A 116 -14.38 0.28 4.10
C TRP A 116 -13.37 -0.59 4.83
N ARG A 117 -12.81 -1.61 4.17
CA ARG A 117 -11.77 -2.44 4.76
C ARG A 117 -10.50 -1.64 4.98
N MET A 118 -10.07 -0.85 4.00
CA MET A 118 -8.95 0.07 4.17
C MET A 118 -9.22 1.07 5.30
N ILE A 119 -10.40 1.70 5.34
CA ILE A 119 -10.78 2.61 6.44
C ILE A 119 -10.68 1.93 7.81
N THR A 120 -11.16 0.68 7.91
CA THR A 120 -11.04 -0.13 9.13
C THR A 120 -9.58 -0.32 9.55
N THR A 121 -8.70 -0.62 8.59
CA THR A 121 -7.27 -0.78 8.83
C THR A 121 -6.63 0.52 9.30
N LEU A 122 -6.93 1.65 8.66
CA LEU A 122 -6.41 2.96 9.09
C LEU A 122 -6.88 3.31 10.51
N LYS A 123 -8.14 3.00 10.84
CA LYS A 123 -8.67 3.18 12.19
C LYS A 123 -7.93 2.30 13.20
N LEU A 124 -7.70 1.03 12.85
CA LEU A 124 -6.97 0.10 13.70
C LEU A 124 -5.55 0.59 14.00
N LEU A 125 -4.86 1.23 13.04
CA LEU A 125 -3.53 1.81 13.27
C LEU A 125 -3.56 2.95 14.30
N VAL A 126 -4.64 3.73 14.33
CA VAL A 126 -4.87 4.78 15.34
C VAL A 126 -5.24 4.17 16.69
N ASP A 127 -6.16 3.20 16.71
CA ASP A 127 -6.63 2.55 17.93
C ASP A 127 -5.53 1.73 18.62
N LEU A 128 -4.59 1.15 17.86
CA LEU A 128 -3.39 0.48 18.37
C LEU A 128 -2.27 1.47 18.76
N ASN A 129 -2.54 2.78 18.71
CA ASN A 129 -1.64 3.84 19.12
C ASN A 129 -0.33 3.88 18.32
N TYR A 130 -0.32 3.46 17.05
CA TYR A 130 0.85 3.64 16.18
C TYR A 130 0.93 5.05 15.60
N PHE A 131 -0.24 5.67 15.36
CA PHE A 131 -0.36 7.00 14.76
C PHE A 131 -1.44 7.81 15.46
N THR A 132 -1.20 9.11 15.63
CA THR A 132 -2.22 10.04 16.09
C THR A 132 -3.17 10.42 14.96
N GLU A 133 -2.69 10.47 13.72
CA GLU A 133 -3.50 10.80 12.55
C GLU A 133 -3.07 9.95 11.35
N VAL A 134 -4.05 9.45 10.60
CA VAL A 134 -3.80 8.71 9.36
C VAL A 134 -4.64 9.33 8.25
N HIS A 135 -3.98 9.70 7.16
CA HIS A 135 -4.53 10.34 5.98
C HIS A 135 -4.41 9.38 4.80
N GLN A 136 -5.52 9.03 4.17
CA GLN A 136 -5.53 8.36 2.88
C GLN A 136 -5.87 9.38 1.81
N LYS A 137 -4.97 9.53 0.84
CA LYS A 137 -5.10 10.45 -0.27
C LYS A 137 -5.06 9.68 -1.58
N PHE A 138 -5.83 10.16 -2.54
CA PHE A 138 -5.91 9.55 -3.86
C PHE A 138 -5.39 10.49 -4.93
N LEU A 139 -4.72 9.92 -5.93
CA LEU A 139 -4.26 10.70 -7.07
C LEU A 139 -5.45 11.27 -7.88
N SER A 140 -5.37 12.56 -8.21
CA SER A 140 -6.28 13.20 -9.15
C SER A 140 -5.90 12.86 -10.59
N THR A 141 -6.89 12.78 -11.47
CA THR A 141 -6.71 12.62 -12.92
C THR A 141 -5.73 13.68 -13.47
N GLY A 142 -4.64 13.24 -14.13
CA GLY A 142 -3.59 14.11 -14.68
C GLY A 142 -2.28 14.16 -13.87
N HIS A 143 -2.23 13.55 -12.69
CA HIS A 143 -1.03 13.42 -11.85
C HIS A 143 -0.69 11.95 -11.57
N SER A 144 -0.63 11.16 -12.64
CA SER A 144 -0.73 9.70 -12.62
C SER A 144 0.55 8.93 -12.31
N PHE A 145 1.64 9.56 -11.87
CA PHE A 145 2.91 8.86 -11.68
C PHE A 145 3.25 8.72 -10.19
N LEU A 146 3.04 7.52 -9.65
CA LEU A 146 3.47 7.13 -8.32
C LEU A 146 4.98 6.82 -8.35
N PRO A 147 5.72 7.07 -7.26
CA PRO A 147 7.07 6.53 -7.12
C PRO A 147 7.14 5.01 -7.37
N CYS A 148 6.07 4.28 -7.01
CA CYS A 148 5.92 2.84 -7.27
C CYS A 148 6.00 2.49 -8.76
N ASP A 149 5.49 3.31 -9.67
CA ASP A 149 5.60 3.07 -11.13
C ASP A 149 7.06 2.99 -11.58
N ARG A 150 7.92 3.81 -10.98
CA ARG A 150 9.36 3.77 -11.24
C ARG A 150 9.96 2.47 -10.71
N ASP A 151 9.61 2.07 -9.49
CA ASP A 151 10.16 0.86 -8.89
C ASP A 151 9.73 -0.39 -9.68
N PHE A 152 8.47 -0.46 -10.11
CA PHE A 152 7.97 -1.52 -11.00
C PHE A 152 8.67 -1.51 -12.37
N SER A 153 8.96 -0.34 -12.94
CA SER A 153 9.68 -0.27 -14.21
C SER A 153 11.08 -0.89 -14.12
N LEU A 154 11.76 -0.77 -12.98
CA LEU A 154 13.05 -1.41 -12.73
C LEU A 154 12.91 -2.92 -12.61
N ILE A 155 11.88 -3.40 -11.90
CA ILE A 155 11.57 -4.83 -11.78
C ILE A 155 11.25 -5.44 -13.14
N GLU A 156 10.42 -4.78 -13.95
CA GLU A 156 10.08 -5.23 -15.30
C GLU A 156 11.30 -5.25 -16.24
N LYS A 157 12.21 -4.29 -16.09
CA LYS A 157 13.49 -4.30 -16.83
C LYS A 157 14.36 -5.50 -16.43
N LYS A 158 14.51 -5.75 -15.12
CA LYS A 158 15.31 -6.88 -14.61
C LYS A 158 14.70 -8.23 -14.99
N LYS A 159 13.37 -8.36 -14.90
CA LYS A 159 12.60 -9.54 -15.28
C LYS A 159 12.91 -10.04 -16.69
N LYS A 160 13.13 -9.14 -17.66
CA LYS A 160 13.41 -9.51 -19.07
C LYS A 160 14.69 -10.33 -19.26
N THR A 161 15.64 -10.24 -18.33
CA THR A 161 16.92 -10.98 -18.43
C THR A 161 17.00 -12.16 -17.48
N MET A 162 15.96 -12.40 -16.68
CA MET A 162 15.94 -13.43 -15.64
C MET A 162 15.03 -14.59 -16.03
N LYS A 163 15.44 -15.81 -15.70
CA LYS A 163 14.59 -17.01 -15.77
C LYS A 163 14.14 -17.38 -14.37
N VAL A 164 12.86 -17.19 -14.09
CA VAL A 164 12.23 -17.52 -12.81
C VAL A 164 11.43 -18.80 -12.97
N PHE A 165 11.92 -19.89 -12.39
CA PHE A 165 11.25 -21.20 -12.42
C PHE A 165 10.50 -21.54 -11.12
N VAL A 166 10.83 -20.84 -10.03
CA VAL A 166 10.20 -21.00 -8.72
C VAL A 166 9.79 -19.65 -8.14
N PRO A 167 8.65 -19.56 -7.42
CA PRO A 167 8.14 -18.30 -6.87
C PRO A 167 9.15 -17.53 -6.03
N LEU A 168 9.90 -18.23 -5.18
CA LEU A 168 10.90 -17.60 -4.29
C LEU A 168 12.02 -16.89 -5.06
N LYS A 169 12.31 -17.28 -6.31
CA LYS A 169 13.31 -16.59 -7.14
C LYS A 169 12.89 -15.15 -7.46
N TRP A 170 11.59 -14.83 -7.42
CA TRP A 170 11.12 -13.45 -7.53
C TRP A 170 11.68 -12.54 -6.44
N MET A 171 11.92 -13.04 -5.23
CA MET A 171 12.50 -12.22 -4.16
C MET A 171 13.87 -11.68 -4.55
N GLU A 172 14.73 -12.54 -5.11
CA GLU A 172 16.05 -12.14 -5.56
C GLU A 172 15.98 -11.19 -6.78
N VAL A 173 15.09 -11.48 -7.73
CA VAL A 173 14.91 -10.64 -8.92
C VAL A 173 14.45 -9.24 -8.52
N ILE A 174 13.49 -9.14 -7.61
CA ILE A 174 12.95 -7.88 -7.12
C ILE A 174 14.01 -7.14 -6.30
N ALA A 175 14.63 -7.77 -5.30
CA ALA A 175 15.63 -7.14 -4.45
C ALA A 175 16.76 -6.49 -5.28
N ASN A 176 17.22 -7.19 -6.33
CA ASN A 176 18.32 -6.76 -7.20
C ASN A 176 17.86 -6.01 -8.47
N ALA A 177 16.60 -5.59 -8.55
CA ALA A 177 16.11 -4.81 -9.68
C ALA A 177 16.62 -3.36 -9.66
N ARG A 178 16.82 -2.80 -8.45
CA ARG A 178 17.40 -1.48 -8.24
C ARG A 178 18.88 -1.61 -7.89
N GLU A 179 19.75 -1.13 -8.76
CA GLU A 179 21.21 -1.25 -8.61
C GLU A 179 21.74 -0.50 -7.38
N SER A 180 21.30 0.75 -7.20
CA SER A 180 21.62 1.54 -6.02
C SER A 180 20.50 1.41 -4.99
N LYS A 181 20.84 0.91 -3.80
CA LYS A 181 19.91 0.70 -2.68
C LYS A 181 18.86 -0.39 -3.00
N PRO A 182 19.18 -1.68 -2.90
CA PRO A 182 18.26 -2.78 -3.16
C PRO A 182 16.88 -2.62 -2.50
N PHE A 183 15.84 -3.20 -3.10
CA PHE A 183 14.50 -3.21 -2.48
C PHE A 183 14.48 -4.14 -1.27
N TYR A 184 13.75 -3.73 -0.23
CA TYR A 184 13.43 -4.62 0.88
C TYR A 184 12.30 -5.53 0.44
N VAL A 185 12.54 -6.85 0.40
CA VAL A 185 11.52 -7.80 -0.03
C VAL A 185 11.07 -8.63 1.15
N LEU A 186 9.79 -8.54 1.48
CA LEU A 186 9.15 -9.37 2.50
C LEU A 186 8.22 -10.38 1.83
N TYR A 187 8.39 -11.65 2.16
CA TYR A 187 7.50 -12.71 1.68
C TYR A 187 6.35 -12.92 2.66
N MET A 188 5.14 -12.54 2.27
CA MET A 188 3.95 -12.65 3.11
C MET A 188 3.48 -14.11 3.19
N GLN A 189 3.13 -14.54 4.40
CA GLN A 189 2.58 -15.87 4.69
C GLN A 189 1.07 -15.80 4.90
N ARG A 190 0.40 -16.97 4.91
CA ARG A 190 -1.06 -17.05 5.09
C ARG A 190 -1.50 -16.38 6.39
N GLU A 191 -0.68 -16.50 7.43
CA GLU A 191 -0.94 -15.97 8.76
C GLU A 191 -0.85 -14.44 8.80
N ASP A 192 -0.14 -13.80 7.86
CA ASP A 192 -0.08 -12.35 7.80
C ASP A 192 -1.40 -11.73 7.31
N PHE A 193 -2.21 -12.49 6.56
CA PHE A 193 -3.47 -12.01 6.00
C PHE A 193 -4.62 -12.09 7.02
N LYS A 194 -5.00 -10.94 7.58
CA LYS A 194 -6.00 -10.85 8.66
C LYS A 194 -7.36 -10.42 8.13
N ASN A 195 -8.39 -11.22 8.43
CA ASN A 195 -9.76 -10.88 8.08
C ASN A 195 -10.39 -9.97 9.14
N LEU A 196 -10.31 -8.65 8.93
CA LEU A 196 -10.90 -7.64 9.84
C LEU A 196 -12.43 -7.45 9.69
N ARG A 197 -13.18 -8.46 9.25
CA ARG A 197 -14.62 -8.32 8.92
C ARG A 197 -15.47 -7.85 10.10
N ASP A 198 -15.20 -8.34 11.30
CA ASP A 198 -16.00 -7.99 12.47
C ASP A 198 -15.73 -6.56 12.94
N LEU A 199 -14.48 -6.10 12.86
CA LEU A 199 -14.13 -4.68 13.06
C LEU A 199 -14.80 -3.80 12.00
N GLU A 200 -14.82 -4.26 10.74
CA GLU A 200 -15.46 -3.55 9.65
C GLU A 200 -16.96 -3.34 9.93
N LYS A 201 -17.65 -4.37 10.43
CA LYS A 201 -19.08 -4.31 10.78
C LYS A 201 -19.36 -3.40 11.98
N ALA A 202 -18.41 -3.29 12.91
CA ALA A 202 -18.54 -2.43 14.07
C ALA A 202 -18.38 -0.93 13.73
N LEU A 203 -17.84 -0.60 12.55
CA LEU A 203 -17.76 0.79 12.10
C LEU A 203 -19.15 1.39 11.90
N HIS A 204 -19.35 2.59 12.44
CA HIS A 204 -20.52 3.39 12.11
C HIS A 204 -20.43 3.83 10.64
N ARG A 205 -21.45 3.50 9.84
CA ARG A 205 -21.54 3.86 8.42
C ARG A 205 -22.81 4.63 8.19
N ASN A 206 -22.70 5.86 7.69
CA ASN A 206 -23.85 6.58 7.17
C ASN A 206 -24.27 5.93 5.83
N PRO A 207 -25.48 5.35 5.71
CA PRO A 207 -25.91 4.67 4.49
C PRO A 207 -25.95 5.59 3.25
N LYS A 208 -26.06 6.90 3.45
CA LYS A 208 -26.07 7.90 2.38
C LYS A 208 -24.66 8.31 1.94
N PHE A 209 -23.63 8.01 2.73
CA PHE A 209 -22.26 8.37 2.43
C PHE A 209 -21.62 7.37 1.46
N LYS A 210 -21.09 7.87 0.34
CA LYS A 210 -20.42 7.06 -0.68
C LYS A 210 -18.91 7.24 -0.60
N LEU A 211 -18.24 6.31 0.07
CA LEU A 211 -16.79 6.31 0.19
C LEU A 211 -16.07 6.36 -1.18
N THR A 212 -16.66 5.77 -2.22
CA THR A 212 -16.12 5.77 -3.59
C THR A 212 -15.96 7.16 -4.19
N GLU A 213 -16.69 8.16 -3.69
CA GLU A 213 -16.64 9.57 -4.15
C GLU A 213 -15.62 10.40 -3.35
N SER A 214 -15.01 9.82 -2.31
CA SER A 214 -13.97 10.47 -1.50
C SER A 214 -12.63 10.54 -2.25
N LEU A 215 -11.98 11.70 -2.17
CA LEU A 215 -10.60 11.96 -2.64
C LEU A 215 -9.59 11.98 -1.49
N TRP A 216 -10.07 12.15 -0.27
CA TRP A 216 -9.25 12.16 0.93
C TRP A 216 -10.06 11.67 2.11
N ASN A 217 -9.47 10.78 2.90
CA ASN A 217 -10.01 10.30 4.16
C ASN A 217 -9.01 10.59 5.26
N LYS A 218 -9.48 11.02 6.44
CA LYS A 218 -8.67 11.18 7.64
C LYS A 218 -9.34 10.54 8.85
N ILE A 219 -8.51 9.88 9.66
CA ILE A 219 -8.86 9.36 10.99
C ILE A 219 -7.89 9.95 12.00
N SER A 220 -8.39 10.37 13.16
CA SER A 220 -7.59 11.01 14.21
C SER A 220 -7.88 10.38 15.56
N SER A 221 -6.86 10.23 16.41
CA SER A 221 -7.02 9.75 17.79
C SER A 221 -7.81 10.72 18.67
N LYS A 222 -7.90 12.01 18.28
CA LYS A 222 -8.71 13.02 18.98
C LYS A 222 -10.21 12.80 18.78
N ASP A 223 -10.59 12.25 17.63
CA ASP A 223 -11.97 11.94 17.30
C ASP A 223 -12.03 10.59 16.54
N PRO A 224 -11.82 9.48 17.26
CA PRO A 224 -11.55 8.17 16.66
C PRO A 224 -12.78 7.55 15.99
N ASN A 225 -13.98 8.10 16.22
CA ASN A 225 -15.23 7.62 15.66
C ASN A 225 -15.70 8.42 14.44
N THR A 226 -15.00 9.51 14.12
CA THR A 226 -15.33 10.37 12.97
C THR A 226 -14.38 10.10 11.82
N LEU A 227 -14.96 9.78 10.66
CA LEU A 227 -14.26 9.74 9.39
C LEU A 227 -14.37 11.11 8.72
N PHE A 228 -13.26 11.84 8.62
CA PHE A 228 -13.21 13.11 7.90
C PHE A 228 -12.96 12.83 6.42
N THR A 229 -13.75 13.43 5.53
CA THR A 229 -13.66 13.17 4.08
C THR A 229 -13.69 14.46 3.27
N ARG A 230 -13.12 14.40 2.05
CA ARG A 230 -13.27 15.43 1.02
C ARG A 230 -13.68 14.76 -0.28
N GLU A 231 -14.80 15.21 -0.86
CA GLU A 231 -15.39 14.63 -2.07
C GLU A 231 -14.95 15.36 -3.35
N ILE A 232 -15.21 14.77 -4.50
CA ILE A 232 -14.83 15.28 -5.82
C ILE A 232 -15.52 16.61 -6.15
N ASN A 233 -16.69 16.90 -5.58
CA ASN A 233 -17.45 18.13 -5.82
C ASN A 233 -18.12 18.65 -4.54
N SER A 234 -17.61 19.78 -4.06
CA SER A 234 -18.39 20.84 -3.40
C SER A 234 -17.92 22.17 -3.98
#